data_AF-A0A849YXK2-F1
#
_entry.id   AF-A0A849YXK2-F1
#
_cell.length_a   1.000
_cell.length_b   1.000
_cell.length_c   1.000
_cell.angle_alpha   90.00
_cell.angle_beta   90.00
_cell.angle_gamma   90.00
#
_symmetry.space_group_name_H-M   'P 1'
#
loop_
_entity.id
_entity.type
_entity.pdbx_description
1 polymer ?
#
loop_
_entity_poly.entity_id
_entity_poly.type
_entity_poly.pdbx_seq_one_letter_code
_entity_poly.pdbx_strand_id
1 'polypeptide(L)'
;MKEHFKLQDTHIEIVVGVEREGKPGAITINNPQNYEEGGFGDEKYAMIFLRPTYPAYLDDAQVAAYEANIRTMLLGFNAVTNFPGDYNGGDPLGARDVTRIREHVKNMVHALNGDPAAQEYFKDKANQVYCAELAFVSFSAGMHVPLNDETMIPLVGDEAWAKFKEFVAAHNAGKESPFTTLNQNARASLVRDLTIADGSLKPIGDVAPASDKDKLAFQPMTMSDIVEQFIRTHMPRELLGEQLAPLQGQVLEQMRPGLLETMGMDKLAATDPARVAVEGLYTQIVQVVSKSHANYQAFRAELDPLLAQARLMVGPRGDTGEGLFVPPSLYHVVAQGKHKGGLLGMQYEGHGVHVTAVKKLKDTPPQPTPVDDIASDISCESACGQQARGGCWCDAACTQAGDCCEDVEQVCR
;
A
#
# COMPACT_ATOMS: atom_id res chain seq x y z
N MET A 1 -27.67 -8.91 -7.90
CA MET A 1 -26.60 -8.68 -8.90
C MET A 1 -25.66 -7.51 -8.57
N LYS A 2 -26.09 -6.43 -7.87
CA LYS A 2 -25.19 -5.34 -7.42
C LYS A 2 -23.95 -5.86 -6.64
N GLU A 3 -24.05 -7.04 -6.04
CA GLU A 3 -22.99 -7.66 -5.22
C GLU A 3 -22.38 -8.95 -5.82
N HIS A 4 -22.80 -9.40 -7.01
CA HIS A 4 -22.39 -10.72 -7.52
C HIS A 4 -21.11 -10.67 -8.37
N PHE A 5 -20.74 -9.48 -8.85
CA PHE A 5 -19.50 -9.21 -9.60
C PHE A 5 -18.67 -8.11 -8.92
N LYS A 6 -18.59 -8.15 -7.58
CA LYS A 6 -17.58 -7.40 -6.85
C LYS A 6 -16.35 -8.30 -6.78
N LEU A 7 -15.48 -8.21 -7.77
CA LEU A 7 -14.17 -8.87 -7.71
C LEU A 7 -13.36 -8.19 -6.61
N GLN A 8 -13.26 -8.89 -5.50
CA GLN A 8 -12.65 -8.43 -4.26
C GLN A 8 -11.12 -8.50 -4.38
N ASP A 9 -10.52 -7.55 -5.08
CA ASP A 9 -9.18 -7.09 -4.70
C ASP A 9 -9.39 -5.98 -3.66
N THR A 10 -9.81 -6.40 -2.46
CA THR A 10 -10.39 -5.51 -1.42
C THR A 10 -9.34 -4.76 -0.62
N HIS A 11 -8.10 -5.24 -0.61
CA HIS A 11 -7.06 -4.68 0.22
C HIS A 11 -5.67 -5.02 -0.33
N ILE A 12 -4.71 -4.14 -0.08
CA ILE A 12 -3.29 -4.49 -0.17
C ILE A 12 -2.71 -4.52 1.23
N GLU A 13 -1.88 -5.53 1.49
CA GLU A 13 -1.05 -5.60 2.68
C GLU A 13 0.41 -5.34 2.32
N ILE A 14 1.06 -4.39 2.99
CA ILE A 14 2.44 -4.03 2.68
C ILE A 14 3.36 -4.82 3.60
N VAL A 15 4.00 -5.84 3.03
CA VAL A 15 4.84 -6.77 3.80
C VAL A 15 6.16 -6.10 4.16
N VAL A 16 6.45 -6.03 5.45
CA VAL A 16 7.69 -5.46 5.99
C VAL A 16 8.42 -6.53 6.80
N GLY A 17 9.69 -6.77 6.49
CA GLY A 17 10.54 -7.64 7.30
C GLY A 17 10.69 -7.06 8.72
N VAL A 18 10.72 -7.93 9.72
CA VAL A 18 10.93 -7.55 11.12
C VAL A 18 11.93 -8.50 11.77
N GLU A 19 12.47 -8.10 12.90
CA GLU A 19 13.21 -8.99 13.78
C GLU A 19 12.43 -9.17 15.08
N ARG A 20 12.23 -10.43 15.49
CA ARG A 20 11.64 -10.78 16.77
C ARG A 20 12.52 -11.82 17.45
N GLU A 21 13.02 -11.49 18.64
CA GLU A 21 13.85 -12.39 19.45
C GLU A 21 15.08 -12.91 18.67
N GLY A 22 15.74 -12.04 17.89
CA GLY A 22 16.89 -12.41 17.07
C GLY A 22 16.56 -13.24 15.83
N LYS A 23 15.28 -13.40 15.49
CA LYS A 23 14.83 -14.17 14.32
C LYS A 23 14.17 -13.26 13.28
N PRO A 24 14.45 -13.48 11.98
CA PRO A 24 13.76 -12.76 10.92
C PRO A 24 12.30 -13.21 10.89
N GLY A 25 11.42 -12.24 10.66
CA GLY A 25 10.00 -12.43 10.44
C GLY A 25 9.48 -11.38 9.46
N ALA A 26 8.16 -11.32 9.33
CA ALA A 26 7.50 -10.27 8.59
C ALA A 26 6.17 -9.92 9.25
N ILE A 27 5.73 -8.69 9.05
CA ILE A 27 4.40 -8.19 9.41
C ILE A 27 3.82 -7.47 8.20
N THR A 28 2.56 -7.07 8.30
CA THR A 28 1.94 -6.18 7.34
C THR A 28 1.73 -4.79 7.93
N ILE A 29 1.91 -3.78 7.07
CA ILE A 29 1.62 -2.37 7.35
C ILE A 29 0.50 -1.94 6.41
N ASN A 30 -0.61 -1.49 6.97
CA ASN A 30 -1.89 -1.35 6.26
C ASN A 30 -2.58 -0.03 6.62
N ASN A 31 -3.47 0.46 5.74
CA ASN A 31 -4.44 1.49 6.13
C ASN A 31 -5.86 0.93 5.90
N PRO A 32 -6.73 0.77 6.92
CA PRO A 32 -6.58 1.19 8.31
C PRO A 32 -5.44 0.46 9.03
N GLN A 33 -4.78 1.17 9.94
CA GLN A 33 -3.59 0.72 10.67
C GLN A 33 -3.77 -0.65 11.34
N ASN A 34 -4.95 -0.93 11.89
CA ASN A 34 -5.24 -2.16 12.63
C ASN A 34 -5.78 -3.32 11.76
N TYR A 35 -5.75 -3.21 10.43
CA TYR A 35 -6.22 -4.28 9.54
C TYR A 35 -5.44 -5.58 9.78
N GLU A 36 -6.17 -6.66 10.06
CA GLU A 36 -5.66 -8.00 10.45
C GLU A 36 -4.60 -7.96 11.57
N GLU A 37 -4.61 -6.90 12.38
CA GLU A 37 -3.64 -6.62 13.45
C GLU A 37 -2.17 -6.58 12.95
N GLY A 38 -1.92 -6.39 11.65
CA GLY A 38 -0.58 -6.51 11.04
C GLY A 38 -0.15 -7.94 10.73
N GLY A 39 -1.09 -8.89 10.67
CA GLY A 39 -0.92 -10.27 10.22
C GLY A 39 -1.09 -10.42 8.70
N PHE A 40 -1.17 -11.66 8.21
CA PHE A 40 -1.26 -11.99 6.79
C PHE A 40 -2.63 -12.61 6.47
N GLY A 41 -3.66 -11.77 6.38
CA GLY A 41 -5.05 -12.20 6.12
C GLY A 41 -5.62 -13.26 7.07
N ASP A 42 -6.81 -13.78 6.71
CA ASP A 42 -7.50 -14.87 7.38
C ASP A 42 -7.78 -16.04 6.42
N GLU A 43 -8.55 -17.05 6.85
CA GLU A 43 -8.90 -18.20 5.99
C GLU A 43 -9.77 -17.88 4.77
N LYS A 44 -10.31 -16.67 4.67
CA LYS A 44 -11.24 -16.27 3.61
C LYS A 44 -10.51 -15.70 2.40
N TYR A 45 -9.27 -15.23 2.56
CA TYR A 45 -8.54 -14.52 1.52
C TYR A 45 -7.27 -15.26 1.10
N ALA A 46 -7.16 -15.53 -0.21
CA ALA A 46 -5.88 -15.90 -0.80
C ALA A 46 -5.08 -14.63 -1.08
N MET A 47 -3.77 -14.71 -0.90
CA MET A 47 -2.84 -13.60 -1.12
C MET A 47 -2.03 -13.80 -2.40
N ILE A 48 -1.66 -12.69 -3.02
CA ILE A 48 -0.64 -12.64 -4.07
C ILE A 48 0.52 -11.81 -3.53
N PHE A 49 1.73 -12.38 -3.56
CA PHE A 49 2.94 -11.69 -3.19
C PHE A 49 3.57 -11.03 -4.42
N LEU A 50 3.79 -9.73 -4.32
CA LEU A 50 4.43 -8.92 -5.34
C LEU A 50 5.67 -8.24 -4.74
N ARG A 51 6.77 -8.26 -5.48
CA ARG A 51 7.98 -7.50 -5.13
C ARG A 51 8.16 -6.33 -6.09
N PRO A 52 8.51 -5.13 -5.63
CA PRO A 52 8.85 -4.01 -6.50
C PRO A 52 10.03 -4.33 -7.41
N THR A 53 10.00 -3.82 -8.64
CA THR A 53 11.15 -3.82 -9.55
C THR A 53 11.56 -2.39 -9.86
N TYR A 54 12.86 -2.12 -9.74
CA TYR A 54 13.43 -0.78 -9.87
C TYR A 54 13.92 -0.49 -11.29
N PRO A 55 14.02 0.78 -11.68
CA PRO A 55 14.59 1.16 -12.97
C PRO A 55 16.01 0.62 -13.16
N ALA A 56 16.30 0.11 -14.35
CA ALA A 56 17.59 -0.51 -14.67
C ALA A 56 18.79 0.45 -14.68
N TYR A 57 18.57 1.76 -14.54
CA TYR A 57 19.64 2.76 -14.41
C TYR A 57 20.11 2.95 -12.97
N LEU A 58 19.44 2.32 -11.99
CA LEU A 58 19.90 2.29 -10.60
C LEU A 58 20.79 1.07 -10.37
N ASP A 59 21.88 1.27 -9.64
CA ASP A 59 22.69 0.15 -9.13
C ASP A 59 22.10 -0.45 -7.85
N ASP A 60 22.63 -1.61 -7.44
CA ASP A 60 22.12 -2.34 -6.26
C ASP A 60 22.23 -1.54 -4.96
N ALA A 61 23.23 -0.67 -4.83
CA ALA A 61 23.41 0.15 -3.64
C ALA A 61 22.36 1.28 -3.58
N GLN A 62 22.08 1.90 -4.72
CA GLN A 62 21.01 2.89 -4.86
C GLN A 62 19.64 2.25 -4.59
N VAL A 63 19.38 1.07 -5.13
CA VAL A 63 18.13 0.32 -4.87
C VAL A 63 17.98 0.05 -3.38
N ALA A 64 19.01 -0.48 -2.71
CA ALA A 64 18.96 -0.73 -1.27
C ALA A 64 18.73 0.55 -0.44
N ALA A 65 19.34 1.67 -0.85
CA ALA A 65 19.14 2.95 -0.18
C ALA A 65 17.70 3.48 -0.36
N TYR A 66 17.11 3.35 -1.55
CA TYR A 66 15.70 3.69 -1.76
C TYR A 66 14.76 2.77 -0.98
N GLU A 67 15.02 1.46 -0.93
CA GLU A 67 14.22 0.52 -0.12
C GLU A 67 14.23 0.87 1.36
N ALA A 68 15.40 1.20 1.92
CA ALA A 68 15.55 1.65 3.30
C ALA A 68 14.79 2.97 3.57
N ASN A 69 14.84 3.91 2.62
CA ASN A 69 14.10 5.16 2.70
C ASN A 69 12.57 4.92 2.63
N ILE A 70 12.11 4.06 1.70
CA ILE A 70 10.71 3.65 1.54
C ILE A 70 10.19 2.99 2.82
N ARG A 71 10.96 2.10 3.46
CA ARG A 71 10.57 1.46 4.72
C ARG A 71 10.26 2.49 5.81
N THR A 72 11.11 3.52 5.92
CA THR A 72 10.94 4.59 6.92
C THR A 72 9.74 5.48 6.58
N MET A 73 9.57 5.84 5.31
CA MET A 73 8.38 6.56 4.82
C MET A 73 7.09 5.77 5.07
N LEU A 74 7.12 4.46 4.83
CA LEU A 74 5.97 3.59 5.01
C LEU A 74 5.47 3.62 6.45
N LEU A 75 6.38 3.45 7.42
CA LEU A 75 6.00 3.49 8.83
C LEU A 75 5.56 4.89 9.27
N GLY A 76 6.23 5.94 8.77
CA GLY A 76 5.88 7.33 9.05
C GLY A 76 4.48 7.69 8.54
N PHE A 77 4.18 7.40 7.26
CA PHE A 77 2.85 7.63 6.69
C PHE A 77 1.81 6.78 7.39
N ASN A 78 2.10 5.50 7.62
CA ASN A 78 1.16 4.62 8.28
C ASN A 78 0.72 5.16 9.63
N ALA A 79 1.62 5.75 10.41
CA ALA A 79 1.33 6.33 11.72
C ALA A 79 0.45 7.60 11.67
N VAL A 80 0.39 8.34 10.56
CA VAL A 80 -0.29 9.65 10.52
C VAL A 80 -1.47 9.73 9.55
N THR A 81 -1.51 8.87 8.53
CA THR A 81 -2.58 8.89 7.52
C THR A 81 -3.86 8.29 8.06
N ASN A 82 -5.02 8.87 7.71
CA ASN A 82 -6.32 8.31 8.03
C ASN A 82 -6.94 7.58 6.86
N PHE A 83 -7.64 6.50 7.17
CA PHE A 83 -8.44 5.76 6.19
C PHE A 83 -9.80 6.44 5.97
N PRO A 84 -10.26 6.58 4.71
CA PRO A 84 -11.56 7.17 4.43
C PRO A 84 -12.72 6.28 4.89
N GLY A 85 -13.73 6.88 5.52
CA GLY A 85 -14.92 6.17 6.00
C GLY A 85 -15.93 5.77 4.90
N ASP A 86 -15.87 6.45 3.75
CA ASP A 86 -16.65 6.16 2.54
C ASP A 86 -15.67 5.95 1.39
N TYR A 87 -15.66 4.77 0.78
CA TYR A 87 -14.64 4.33 -0.18
C TYR A 87 -15.19 4.17 -1.60
N ASN A 88 -16.16 5.00 -1.98
CA ASN A 88 -16.88 4.87 -3.26
C ASN A 88 -16.14 5.38 -4.51
N GLY A 89 -14.81 5.48 -4.48
CA GLY A 89 -14.00 5.75 -5.68
C GLY A 89 -14.31 7.08 -6.35
N GLY A 90 -14.70 8.10 -5.58
CA GLY A 90 -14.94 9.46 -6.06
C GLY A 90 -14.01 10.51 -5.43
N ASP A 91 -13.20 10.12 -4.45
CA ASP A 91 -12.31 11.05 -3.76
C ASP A 91 -11.09 11.38 -4.62
N PRO A 92 -10.61 12.64 -4.60
CA PRO A 92 -9.43 13.02 -5.35
C PRO A 92 -8.17 12.36 -4.78
N LEU A 93 -7.29 11.89 -5.67
CA LEU A 93 -5.97 11.41 -5.25
C LEU A 93 -5.11 12.59 -4.78
N GLY A 94 -4.95 12.75 -3.47
CA GLY A 94 -4.15 13.83 -2.87
C GLY A 94 -2.69 13.81 -3.30
N ALA A 95 -2.11 12.61 -3.46
CA ALA A 95 -0.71 12.34 -3.80
C ALA A 95 -0.42 12.24 -5.31
N ARG A 96 -1.14 13.00 -6.14
CA ARG A 96 -1.18 12.86 -7.62
C ARG A 96 0.07 13.27 -8.40
N ASP A 97 1.02 13.95 -7.80
CA ASP A 97 2.25 14.43 -8.45
C ASP A 97 3.39 14.63 -7.43
N VAL A 98 4.62 14.84 -7.92
CA VAL A 98 5.81 14.98 -7.06
C VAL A 98 5.71 16.18 -6.10
N THR A 99 5.04 17.27 -6.50
CA THR A 99 4.84 18.44 -5.63
C THR A 99 3.95 18.08 -4.45
N ARG A 100 2.84 17.38 -4.71
CA ARG A 100 1.95 16.88 -3.65
C ARG A 100 2.59 15.80 -2.80
N ILE A 101 3.43 14.93 -3.38
CA ILE A 101 4.24 13.99 -2.60
C ILE A 101 5.14 14.72 -1.60
N ARG A 102 5.83 15.79 -2.02
CA ARG A 102 6.66 16.60 -1.11
C ARG A 102 5.84 17.25 0.00
N GLU A 103 4.63 17.71 -0.31
CA GLU A 103 3.69 18.24 0.69
C GLU A 103 3.25 17.16 1.70
N HIS A 104 2.95 15.94 1.24
CA HIS A 104 2.63 14.82 2.11
C HIS A 104 3.80 14.48 3.04
N VAL A 105 5.03 14.43 2.53
CA VAL A 105 6.23 14.17 3.36
C VAL A 105 6.46 15.27 4.38
N LYS A 106 6.31 16.54 3.98
CA LYS A 106 6.40 17.68 4.90
C LYS A 106 5.41 17.53 6.06
N ASN A 107 4.13 17.30 5.74
CA ASN A 107 3.10 17.13 6.76
C ASN A 107 3.30 15.87 7.59
N MET A 108 3.80 14.77 7.02
CA MET A 108 4.11 13.55 7.77
C MET A 108 5.11 13.84 8.90
N VAL A 109 6.22 14.51 8.59
CA VAL A 109 7.24 14.85 9.60
C VAL A 109 6.69 15.80 10.66
N HIS A 110 5.96 16.84 10.27
CA HIS A 110 5.36 17.77 11.24
C HIS A 110 4.26 17.09 12.10
N ALA A 111 3.45 16.20 11.53
CA ALA A 111 2.41 15.48 12.25
C ALA A 111 3.01 14.53 13.30
N LEU A 112 4.09 13.82 12.96
CA LEU A 112 4.86 13.00 13.92
C LEU A 112 5.47 13.87 15.03
N ASN A 113 5.87 15.10 14.72
CA ASN A 113 6.35 16.07 15.71
C ASN A 113 5.25 16.62 16.64
N GLY A 114 3.98 16.33 16.35
CA GLY A 114 2.82 16.78 17.12
C GLY A 114 2.21 18.09 16.61
N ASP A 115 2.52 18.53 15.40
CA ASP A 115 1.95 19.76 14.81
C ASP A 115 0.45 19.56 14.51
N PRO A 116 -0.46 20.37 15.10
CA PRO A 116 -1.90 20.19 14.92
C PRO A 116 -2.39 20.43 13.49
N ALA A 117 -1.77 21.36 12.75
CA ALA A 117 -2.18 21.65 11.38
C ALA A 117 -1.80 20.51 10.44
N ALA A 118 -0.61 19.91 10.65
CA ALA A 118 -0.17 18.73 9.91
C ALA A 118 -0.99 17.48 10.28
N GLN A 119 -1.45 17.34 11.52
CA GLN A 119 -2.38 16.27 11.90
C GLN A 119 -3.77 16.47 11.28
N GLU A 120 -4.24 17.70 11.18
CA GLU A 120 -5.52 18.02 10.52
C GLU A 120 -5.43 17.81 9.01
N TYR A 121 -4.27 18.06 8.40
CA TYR A 121 -4.02 17.79 6.98
C TYR A 121 -4.40 16.36 6.59
N PHE A 122 -4.02 15.35 7.40
CA PHE A 122 -4.34 13.95 7.13
C PHE A 122 -5.76 13.54 7.55
N LYS A 123 -6.52 14.41 8.23
CA LYS A 123 -7.95 14.20 8.50
C LYS A 123 -8.82 14.77 7.38
N ASP A 124 -8.33 15.77 6.67
CA ASP A 124 -8.99 16.31 5.48
C ASP A 124 -9.21 15.19 4.45
N LYS A 125 -10.45 15.07 3.97
CA LYS A 125 -10.86 14.09 2.97
C LYS A 125 -9.99 14.11 1.71
N ALA A 126 -9.46 15.28 1.33
CA ALA A 126 -8.62 15.41 0.15
C ALA A 126 -7.22 14.76 0.30
N ASN A 127 -6.78 14.46 1.53
CA ASN A 127 -5.48 13.84 1.81
C ASN A 127 -5.61 12.54 2.63
N GLN A 128 -6.83 12.00 2.76
CA GLN A 128 -7.02 10.66 3.29
C GLN A 128 -6.38 9.65 2.32
N VAL A 129 -5.93 8.53 2.87
CA VAL A 129 -5.11 7.56 2.14
C VAL A 129 -5.76 6.20 2.26
N TYR A 130 -6.22 5.62 1.15
CA TYR A 130 -6.69 4.24 1.10
C TYR A 130 -5.53 3.23 1.27
N CYS A 131 -5.80 1.94 1.47
CA CYS A 131 -4.75 0.92 1.66
C CYS A 131 -3.74 0.89 0.51
N ALA A 132 -4.25 0.89 -0.73
CA ALA A 132 -3.45 0.93 -1.94
C ALA A 132 -2.72 2.27 -2.13
N GLU A 133 -3.32 3.35 -1.64
CA GLU A 133 -2.68 4.67 -1.67
C GLU A 133 -1.54 4.78 -0.66
N LEU A 134 -1.58 4.04 0.46
CA LEU A 134 -0.47 4.01 1.42
C LEU A 134 0.80 3.49 0.75
N ALA A 135 0.73 2.35 0.06
CA ALA A 135 1.86 1.86 -0.73
C ALA A 135 2.27 2.89 -1.79
N PHE A 136 1.31 3.46 -2.51
CA PHE A 136 1.62 4.41 -3.58
C PHE A 136 2.32 5.68 -3.09
N VAL A 137 1.83 6.29 -2.00
CA VAL A 137 2.41 7.52 -1.43
C VAL A 137 3.77 7.23 -0.80
N SER A 138 3.90 6.15 -0.04
CA SER A 138 5.16 5.80 0.64
C SER A 138 6.27 5.46 -0.35
N PHE A 139 5.94 4.74 -1.44
CA PHE A 139 6.91 4.40 -2.47
C PHE A 139 7.30 5.62 -3.29
N SER A 140 6.33 6.46 -3.68
CA SER A 140 6.62 7.69 -4.43
C SER A 140 7.44 8.66 -3.59
N ALA A 141 7.09 8.83 -2.31
CA ALA A 141 7.86 9.64 -1.36
C ALA A 141 9.27 9.09 -1.14
N GLY A 142 9.40 7.78 -0.96
CA GLY A 142 10.69 7.15 -0.73
C GLY A 142 11.67 7.32 -1.89
N MET A 143 11.16 7.43 -3.12
CA MET A 143 11.98 7.69 -4.32
C MET A 143 12.30 9.18 -4.52
N HIS A 144 11.33 10.07 -4.27
CA HIS A 144 11.44 11.50 -4.61
C HIS A 144 11.92 12.39 -3.47
N VAL A 145 11.83 11.94 -2.22
CA VAL A 145 12.12 12.75 -1.04
C VAL A 145 13.01 11.94 -0.09
N PRO A 146 14.33 11.86 -0.36
CA PRO A 146 15.27 11.22 0.55
C PRO A 146 15.19 11.79 1.97
N LEU A 147 15.14 10.93 2.98
CA LEU A 147 15.19 11.34 4.38
C LEU A 147 16.63 11.65 4.80
N ASN A 148 17.17 12.76 4.30
CA ASN A 148 18.51 13.27 4.61
C ASN A 148 18.51 14.79 4.86
N ASP A 149 19.60 15.30 5.44
CA ASP A 149 19.73 16.72 5.80
C ASP A 149 19.52 17.66 4.58
N GLU A 150 20.07 17.30 3.41
CA GLU A 150 19.98 18.09 2.18
C GLU A 150 18.53 18.29 1.70
N THR A 151 17.71 17.25 1.82
CA THR A 151 16.31 17.29 1.37
C THR A 151 15.38 17.85 2.45
N MET A 152 15.60 17.44 3.70
CA MET A 152 14.62 17.63 4.77
C MET A 152 14.76 18.97 5.48
N ILE A 153 15.99 19.49 5.68
CA ILE A 153 16.16 20.80 6.32
C ILE A 153 15.45 21.92 5.53
N PRO A 154 15.57 22.01 4.19
CA PRO A 154 14.81 23.00 3.42
C PRO A 154 13.29 22.75 3.41
N LEU A 155 12.85 21.51 3.62
CA LEU A 155 11.44 21.13 3.51
C LEU A 155 10.64 21.35 4.81
N VAL A 156 11.23 20.99 5.95
CA VAL A 156 10.55 21.01 7.27
C VAL A 156 11.23 21.92 8.29
N GLY A 157 12.44 22.40 8.00
CA GLY A 157 13.27 23.17 8.95
C GLY A 157 14.13 22.29 9.85
N ASP A 158 15.22 22.87 10.36
CA ASP A 158 16.25 22.17 11.13
C ASP A 158 15.70 21.53 12.42
N GLU A 159 14.91 22.27 13.20
CA GLU A 159 14.34 21.79 14.46
C GLU A 159 13.40 20.59 14.26
N ALA A 160 12.48 20.71 13.30
CA ALA A 160 11.53 19.63 12.99
C ALA A 160 12.25 18.38 12.48
N TRP A 161 13.30 18.56 11.68
CA TRP A 161 14.11 17.47 11.17
C TRP A 161 14.96 16.79 12.25
N ALA A 162 15.58 17.57 13.14
CA ALA A 162 16.34 17.04 14.28
C ALA A 162 15.47 16.14 15.16
N LYS A 163 14.25 16.59 15.48
CA LYS A 163 13.27 15.81 16.26
C LYS A 163 12.87 14.51 15.57
N PHE A 164 12.66 14.55 14.24
CA PHE A 164 12.37 13.34 13.47
C PHE A 164 13.54 12.33 13.53
N LYS A 165 14.79 12.79 13.42
CA LYS A 165 15.97 11.92 13.58
C LYS A 165 16.02 11.27 14.97
N GLU A 166 15.66 12.01 16.03
CA GLU A 166 15.55 11.45 17.38
C GLU A 166 14.45 10.38 17.48
N PHE A 167 13.31 10.57 16.83
CA PHE A 167 12.25 9.57 16.79
C PHE A 167 12.69 8.27 16.09
N VAL A 168 13.40 8.39 14.97
CA VAL A 168 13.97 7.23 14.25
C VAL A 168 14.97 6.49 15.14
N ALA A 169 15.86 7.22 15.81
CA ALA A 169 16.83 6.62 16.74
C ALA A 169 16.15 5.94 17.94
N ALA A 170 15.12 6.57 18.52
CA ALA A 170 14.35 6.01 19.62
C ALA A 170 13.63 4.73 19.20
N HIS A 171 12.98 4.73 18.03
CA HIS A 171 12.28 3.55 17.50
C HIS A 171 13.23 2.37 17.28
N ASN A 172 14.37 2.61 16.63
CA ASN A 172 15.37 1.57 16.40
C ASN A 172 15.97 1.03 17.71
N ALA A 173 16.05 1.86 18.75
CA ALA A 173 16.45 1.44 20.09
C ALA A 173 15.34 0.71 20.87
N GLY A 174 14.21 0.40 20.24
CA GLY A 174 13.06 -0.26 20.87
C GLY A 174 12.29 0.61 21.86
N LYS A 175 12.50 1.93 21.82
CA LYS A 175 11.80 2.88 22.68
C LYS A 175 10.50 3.36 22.02
N GLU A 176 9.59 3.84 22.85
CA GLU A 176 8.38 4.50 22.39
C GLU A 176 8.71 5.70 21.49
N SER A 177 7.96 5.83 20.39
CA SER A 177 8.12 6.88 19.39
C SER A 177 6.79 7.18 18.71
N PRO A 178 6.62 8.31 18.01
CA PRO A 178 5.40 8.59 17.25
C PRO A 178 5.03 7.51 16.23
N PHE A 179 6.00 6.74 15.72
CA PHE A 179 5.75 5.58 14.85
C PHE A 179 4.94 4.46 15.52
N THR A 180 4.95 4.39 16.86
CA THR A 180 4.16 3.44 17.64
C THR A 180 2.97 4.10 18.33
N THR A 181 3.14 5.31 18.86
CA THR A 181 2.08 5.96 19.66
C THR A 181 0.94 6.53 18.82
N LEU A 182 1.22 6.87 17.56
CA LEU A 182 0.20 7.31 16.59
C LEU A 182 -0.29 6.15 15.71
N ASN A 183 0.22 4.93 15.93
CA ASN A 183 -0.07 3.77 15.11
C ASN A 183 -0.88 2.73 15.88
N GLN A 184 -2.05 2.37 15.35
CA GLN A 184 -2.93 1.35 15.94
C GLN A 184 -2.45 -0.09 15.65
N ASN A 185 -1.46 -0.26 14.79
CA ASN A 185 -0.80 -1.55 14.60
C ASN A 185 0.20 -1.79 15.74
N ALA A 186 -0.15 -2.63 16.71
CA ALA A 186 0.75 -2.97 17.82
C ALA A 186 2.09 -3.59 17.36
N ARG A 187 2.10 -4.24 16.18
CA ARG A 187 3.29 -4.85 15.58
C ARG A 187 4.18 -3.85 14.85
N ALA A 188 3.75 -2.60 14.65
CA ALA A 188 4.60 -1.52 14.11
C ALA A 188 5.90 -1.35 14.91
N SER A 189 5.83 -1.62 16.22
CA SER A 189 6.98 -1.64 17.13
C SER A 189 8.00 -2.73 16.83
N LEU A 190 7.76 -3.67 15.91
CA LEU A 190 8.71 -4.71 15.49
C LEU A 190 9.51 -4.31 14.24
N VAL A 191 9.11 -3.24 13.55
CA VAL A 191 9.88 -2.72 12.42
C VAL A 191 11.18 -2.13 12.97
N ARG A 192 12.31 -2.56 12.42
CA ARG A 192 13.65 -2.11 12.82
C ARG A 192 14.41 -1.58 11.61
N ASP A 193 15.55 -0.98 11.89
CA ASP A 193 16.45 -0.41 10.90
C ASP A 193 15.80 0.69 10.07
N LEU A 194 14.99 1.53 10.73
CA LEU A 194 14.54 2.79 10.14
C LEU A 194 15.76 3.64 9.82
N THR A 195 15.80 4.19 8.63
CA THR A 195 17.01 4.78 8.06
C THR A 195 16.83 6.28 7.84
N ILE A 196 17.78 7.04 8.36
CA ILE A 196 18.07 8.40 7.88
C ILE A 196 19.18 8.24 6.84
N ALA A 197 18.86 8.54 5.59
CA ALA A 197 19.80 8.41 4.50
C ALA A 197 20.94 9.42 4.66
N ASP A 198 22.12 9.08 4.12
CA ASP A 198 23.19 10.06 3.96
C ASP A 198 22.93 10.96 2.74
N GLY A 199 23.83 11.94 2.51
CA GLY A 199 23.73 12.87 1.39
C GLY A 199 23.99 12.24 0.01
N SER A 200 24.37 10.96 -0.06
CA SER A 200 24.57 10.26 -1.34
C SER A 200 23.24 9.83 -1.97
N LEU A 201 22.20 9.58 -1.17
CA LEU A 201 20.87 9.30 -1.69
C LEU A 201 20.23 10.58 -2.23
N LYS A 202 20.18 10.70 -3.55
CA LYS A 202 19.55 11.83 -4.25
C LYS A 202 18.08 11.55 -4.57
N PRO A 203 17.23 12.58 -4.68
CA PRO A 203 15.91 12.43 -5.29
C PRO A 203 16.02 11.71 -6.63
N ILE A 204 15.15 10.74 -6.91
CA ILE A 204 15.20 9.96 -8.15
C ILE A 204 15.18 10.88 -9.39
N GLY A 205 14.46 12.00 -9.33
CA GLY A 205 14.40 12.99 -10.42
C GLY A 205 15.73 13.66 -10.76
N ASP A 206 16.74 13.60 -9.89
CA ASP A 206 18.07 14.16 -10.13
C ASP A 206 19.02 13.17 -10.81
N VAL A 207 18.71 11.87 -10.72
CA VAL A 207 19.55 10.79 -11.30
C VAL A 207 18.86 10.07 -12.46
N ALA A 208 17.53 10.20 -12.58
CA ALA A 208 16.75 9.57 -13.62
C ALA A 208 16.92 10.29 -14.99
N PRO A 209 16.74 9.56 -16.10
CA PRO A 209 16.56 10.17 -17.41
C PRO A 209 15.40 11.18 -17.41
N ALA A 210 15.44 12.16 -18.31
CA ALA A 210 14.43 13.21 -18.39
C ALA A 210 12.99 12.68 -18.56
N SER A 211 12.81 11.51 -19.18
CA SER A 211 11.49 10.88 -19.33
C SER A 211 10.87 10.37 -18.04
N ASP A 212 11.69 10.20 -17.00
CA ASP A 212 11.32 9.54 -15.74
C ASP A 212 11.33 10.52 -14.56
N LYS A 213 11.92 11.70 -14.74
CA LYS A 213 12.13 12.70 -13.70
C LYS A 213 10.90 12.98 -12.83
N ASP A 214 9.75 13.13 -13.46
CA ASP A 214 8.50 13.51 -12.79
C ASP A 214 7.52 12.33 -12.63
N LYS A 215 7.94 11.10 -12.95
CA LYS A 215 7.10 9.91 -12.78
C LYS A 215 6.96 9.57 -11.31
N LEU A 216 5.76 9.23 -10.88
CA LEU A 216 5.50 8.65 -9.55
C LEU A 216 5.94 7.18 -9.52
N ALA A 217 5.96 6.56 -8.33
CA ALA A 217 6.34 5.15 -8.20
C ALA A 217 5.46 4.26 -9.09
N PHE A 218 4.16 4.50 -9.09
CA PHE A 218 3.19 3.85 -9.98
C PHE A 218 2.39 4.92 -10.71
N GLN A 219 1.93 4.63 -11.92
CA GLN A 219 1.03 5.54 -12.63
C GLN A 219 -0.40 5.35 -12.07
N PRO A 220 -1.05 6.37 -11.50
CA PRO A 220 -2.45 6.27 -11.12
C PRO A 220 -3.33 5.97 -12.33
N MET A 221 -4.45 5.29 -12.10
CA MET A 221 -5.42 4.92 -13.12
C MET A 221 -6.50 5.96 -13.28
N THR A 222 -6.98 6.16 -14.50
CA THR A 222 -8.28 6.79 -14.75
C THR A 222 -9.39 5.75 -14.69
N MET A 223 -10.66 6.19 -14.66
CA MET A 223 -11.79 5.25 -14.79
C MET A 223 -11.76 4.47 -16.11
N SER A 224 -11.27 5.09 -17.19
CA SER A 224 -11.06 4.39 -18.46
C SER A 224 -10.02 3.28 -18.33
N ASP A 225 -8.95 3.50 -17.58
CA ASP A 225 -7.93 2.47 -17.34
C ASP A 225 -8.50 1.33 -16.49
N ILE A 226 -9.27 1.64 -15.43
CA ILE A 226 -9.94 0.62 -14.60
C ILE A 226 -10.83 -0.29 -15.45
N VAL A 227 -11.68 0.29 -16.31
CA VAL A 227 -12.56 -0.49 -17.20
C VAL A 227 -11.76 -1.32 -18.19
N GLU A 228 -10.75 -0.73 -18.82
CA GLU A 228 -9.89 -1.45 -19.75
C GLU A 228 -9.20 -2.65 -19.08
N GLN A 229 -8.57 -2.42 -17.93
CA GLN A 229 -7.81 -3.45 -17.24
C GLN A 229 -8.70 -4.52 -16.63
N PHE A 230 -9.92 -4.16 -16.20
CA PHE A 230 -10.93 -5.13 -15.79
C PHE A 230 -11.23 -6.12 -16.93
N ILE A 231 -11.50 -5.64 -18.14
CA ILE A 231 -11.78 -6.50 -19.30
C ILE A 231 -10.57 -7.37 -19.62
N ARG A 232 -9.36 -6.77 -19.65
CA ARG A 232 -8.12 -7.47 -20.00
C ARG A 232 -7.69 -8.50 -18.97
N THR A 233 -8.16 -8.42 -17.74
CA THR A 233 -7.80 -9.36 -16.67
C THR A 233 -8.81 -10.49 -16.53
N HIS A 234 -10.12 -10.19 -16.55
CA HIS A 234 -11.17 -11.18 -16.25
C HIS A 234 -11.65 -11.96 -17.47
N MET A 235 -11.63 -11.33 -18.64
CA MET A 235 -12.04 -11.95 -19.89
C MET A 235 -10.96 -11.65 -20.93
N PRO A 236 -9.73 -12.18 -20.78
CA PRO A 236 -8.59 -11.78 -21.59
C PRO A 236 -8.76 -12.23 -23.04
N ARG A 237 -9.40 -11.39 -23.86
CA ARG A 237 -9.60 -11.60 -25.30
C ARG A 237 -8.27 -11.80 -26.05
N GLU A 238 -7.19 -11.23 -25.53
CA GLU A 238 -5.81 -11.44 -26.01
C GLU A 238 -5.33 -12.90 -25.85
N LEU A 239 -5.84 -13.64 -24.86
CA LEU A 239 -5.47 -15.03 -24.56
C LEU A 239 -6.52 -16.04 -25.04
N LEU A 240 -7.79 -15.72 -24.82
CA LEU A 240 -8.92 -16.62 -25.02
C LEU A 240 -9.60 -16.43 -26.38
N GLY A 241 -9.32 -15.36 -27.12
CA GLY A 241 -9.81 -15.14 -28.47
C GLY A 241 -11.17 -14.44 -28.57
N GLU A 242 -11.61 -14.25 -29.81
CA GLU A 242 -12.71 -13.34 -30.18
C GLU A 242 -14.11 -13.86 -29.80
N GLN A 243 -14.24 -15.14 -29.46
CA GLN A 243 -15.51 -15.69 -28.98
C GLN A 243 -15.98 -15.04 -27.66
N LEU A 244 -15.10 -14.35 -26.94
CA LEU A 244 -15.45 -13.59 -25.74
C LEU A 244 -16.16 -12.26 -26.03
N ALA A 245 -16.16 -11.76 -27.27
CA ALA A 245 -16.69 -10.43 -27.58
C ALA A 245 -18.14 -10.21 -27.08
N PRO A 246 -19.11 -11.11 -27.34
CA PRO A 246 -20.48 -10.91 -26.86
C PRO A 246 -20.58 -10.87 -25.34
N LEU A 247 -19.78 -11.69 -24.64
CA LEU A 247 -19.78 -11.76 -23.18
C LEU A 247 -19.16 -10.49 -22.57
N GLN A 248 -18.03 -10.02 -23.10
CA GLN A 248 -17.42 -8.76 -22.65
C GLN A 248 -18.37 -7.58 -22.80
N GLY A 249 -19.08 -7.50 -23.93
CA GLY A 249 -20.09 -6.48 -24.18
C GLY A 249 -21.22 -6.49 -23.15
N GLN A 250 -21.77 -7.68 -22.86
CA GLN A 250 -22.84 -7.85 -21.87
C GLN A 250 -22.39 -7.45 -20.45
N VAL A 251 -21.18 -7.85 -20.05
CA VAL A 251 -20.64 -7.51 -18.73
C VAL A 251 -20.45 -5.99 -18.61
N LEU A 252 -19.88 -5.33 -19.63
CA LEU A 252 -19.76 -3.88 -19.63
C LEU A 252 -21.12 -3.20 -19.55
N GLU A 253 -22.11 -3.67 -20.30
CA GLU A 253 -23.45 -3.07 -20.24
C GLU A 253 -24.05 -3.19 -18.82
N GLN A 254 -23.83 -4.32 -18.14
CA GLN A 254 -24.26 -4.51 -16.75
C GLN A 254 -23.51 -3.62 -15.75
N MET A 255 -22.26 -3.25 -16.04
CA MET A 255 -21.46 -2.35 -15.20
C MET A 255 -21.86 -0.88 -15.33
N ARG A 256 -22.56 -0.50 -16.41
CA ARG A 256 -22.87 0.91 -16.73
C ARG A 256 -23.43 1.72 -15.56
N PRO A 257 -24.44 1.24 -14.78
CA PRO A 257 -24.99 2.04 -13.69
C PRO A 257 -23.96 2.33 -12.60
N GLY A 258 -23.14 1.34 -12.22
CA GLY A 258 -22.10 1.51 -11.20
C GLY A 258 -20.99 2.45 -11.65
N LEU A 259 -20.60 2.41 -12.94
CA LEU A 259 -19.59 3.32 -13.48
C LEU A 259 -20.08 4.77 -13.49
N LEU A 260 -21.34 5.01 -13.86
CA LEU A 260 -21.93 6.35 -13.80
C LEU A 260 -22.02 6.87 -12.36
N GLU A 261 -22.36 5.99 -11.41
CA GLU A 261 -22.38 6.29 -9.97
C GLU A 261 -20.98 6.69 -9.47
N THR A 262 -19.94 5.91 -9.77
CA THR A 262 -18.56 6.20 -9.35
C THR A 262 -18.02 7.51 -9.95
N MET A 263 -18.41 7.85 -11.18
CA MET A 263 -18.03 9.12 -11.81
C MET A 263 -18.88 10.33 -11.35
N GLY A 264 -19.90 10.09 -10.53
CA GLY A 264 -20.89 11.09 -10.09
C GLY A 264 -21.82 11.58 -11.20
N MET A 265 -21.89 10.85 -12.32
CA MET A 265 -22.75 11.19 -13.47
C MET A 265 -24.23 10.89 -13.19
N ASP A 266 -24.51 9.97 -12.28
CA ASP A 266 -25.85 9.66 -11.80
C ASP A 266 -26.51 10.84 -11.06
N LYS A 267 -25.71 11.73 -10.46
CA LYS A 267 -26.14 12.97 -9.80
C LYS A 267 -26.57 14.06 -10.78
N LEU A 268 -26.18 13.93 -12.06
CA LEU A 268 -26.57 14.85 -13.13
C LEU A 268 -27.88 14.39 -13.77
N ALA A 269 -28.69 15.36 -14.24
CA ALA A 269 -29.90 15.07 -15.00
C ALA A 269 -29.56 14.25 -16.26
N ALA A 270 -30.45 13.34 -16.67
CA ALA A 270 -30.25 12.51 -17.87
C ALA A 270 -30.02 13.31 -19.16
N THR A 271 -30.49 14.56 -19.20
CA THR A 271 -30.32 15.49 -20.32
C THR A 271 -29.07 16.37 -20.20
N ASP A 272 -28.31 16.25 -19.12
CA ASP A 272 -27.09 17.04 -18.91
C ASP A 272 -26.06 16.72 -20.01
N PRO A 273 -25.49 17.73 -20.70
CA PRO A 273 -24.56 17.50 -21.79
C PRO A 273 -23.34 16.63 -21.41
N ALA A 274 -22.83 16.77 -20.18
CA ALA A 274 -21.68 15.99 -19.71
C ALA A 274 -22.06 14.51 -19.55
N ARG A 275 -23.21 14.23 -18.93
CA ARG A 275 -23.73 12.87 -18.78
C ARG A 275 -24.01 12.22 -20.13
N VAL A 276 -24.67 12.95 -21.04
CA VAL A 276 -24.99 12.46 -22.39
C VAL A 276 -23.71 12.13 -23.17
N ALA A 277 -22.67 12.97 -23.05
CA ALA A 277 -21.38 12.70 -23.70
C ALA A 277 -20.71 11.43 -23.17
N VAL A 278 -20.68 11.25 -21.84
CA VAL A 278 -20.11 10.05 -21.19
C VAL A 278 -20.89 8.79 -21.57
N GLU A 279 -22.22 8.82 -21.46
CA GLU A 279 -23.07 7.67 -21.81
C GLU A 279 -22.97 7.32 -23.31
N GLY A 280 -22.86 8.34 -24.17
CA GLY A 280 -22.68 8.17 -25.62
C GLY A 280 -21.35 7.53 -25.97
N LEU A 281 -20.25 7.99 -25.38
CA LEU A 281 -18.92 7.40 -25.57
C LEU A 281 -18.87 5.97 -25.03
N TYR A 282 -19.42 5.73 -23.83
CA TYR A 282 -19.49 4.40 -23.24
C TYR A 282 -20.25 3.42 -24.15
N THR A 283 -21.34 3.87 -24.77
CA THR A 283 -22.11 3.06 -25.73
C THR A 283 -21.27 2.67 -26.95
N GLN A 284 -20.45 3.59 -27.49
CA GLN A 284 -19.53 3.28 -28.58
C GLN A 284 -18.47 2.24 -28.15
N ILE A 285 -17.91 2.39 -26.95
CA ILE A 285 -16.97 1.41 -26.39
C ILE A 285 -17.62 0.03 -26.29
N VAL A 286 -18.82 -0.07 -25.72
CA VAL A 286 -19.56 -1.33 -25.61
C VAL A 286 -19.81 -1.94 -26.98
N GLN A 287 -20.17 -1.15 -27.99
CA GLN A 287 -20.38 -1.65 -29.36
C GLN A 287 -19.11 -2.27 -29.95
N VAL A 288 -17.96 -1.60 -29.83
CA VAL A 288 -16.67 -2.12 -30.33
C VAL A 288 -16.24 -3.38 -29.58
N VAL A 289 -16.44 -3.41 -28.26
CA VAL A 289 -16.11 -4.57 -27.40
C VAL A 289 -17.02 -5.77 -27.71
N SER A 290 -18.30 -5.53 -27.96
CA SER A 290 -19.30 -6.57 -28.25
C SER A 290 -19.07 -7.26 -29.60
N LYS A 291 -18.37 -6.59 -30.52
CA LYS A 291 -18.13 -7.04 -31.89
C LYS A 291 -16.91 -7.96 -31.97
N SER A 292 -17.07 -9.08 -32.67
CA SER A 292 -15.95 -9.96 -33.03
C SER A 292 -15.10 -9.30 -34.13
N HIS A 293 -13.78 -9.34 -34.00
CA HIS A 293 -12.83 -8.78 -34.97
C HIS A 293 -12.00 -9.91 -35.58
N ALA A 294 -11.18 -9.60 -36.59
CA ALA A 294 -10.34 -10.62 -37.24
C ALA A 294 -9.27 -11.19 -36.31
N ASN A 295 -8.79 -10.37 -35.37
CA ASN A 295 -7.81 -10.70 -34.35
C ASN A 295 -7.78 -9.59 -33.29
N TYR A 296 -7.04 -9.83 -32.21
CA TYR A 296 -6.89 -8.88 -31.11
C TYR A 296 -6.32 -7.52 -31.56
N GLN A 297 -5.41 -7.49 -32.53
CA GLN A 297 -4.84 -6.24 -33.03
C GLN A 297 -5.90 -5.38 -33.74
N ALA A 298 -6.76 -5.98 -34.55
CA ALA A 298 -7.88 -5.29 -35.19
C ALA A 298 -8.88 -4.76 -34.16
N PHE A 299 -9.16 -5.54 -33.11
CA PHE A 299 -9.97 -5.07 -31.97
C PHE A 299 -9.35 -3.84 -31.30
N ARG A 300 -8.05 -3.86 -31.00
CA ARG A 300 -7.35 -2.72 -30.39
C ARG A 300 -7.34 -1.48 -31.29
N ALA A 301 -7.13 -1.65 -32.59
CA ALA A 301 -7.14 -0.54 -33.54
C ALA A 301 -8.49 0.22 -33.55
N GLU A 302 -9.61 -0.47 -33.32
CA GLU A 302 -10.94 0.16 -33.23
C GLU A 302 -11.24 0.72 -31.83
N LEU A 303 -10.73 0.08 -30.77
CA LEU A 303 -11.01 0.46 -29.38
C LEU A 303 -10.10 1.59 -28.84
N ASP A 304 -8.82 1.59 -29.18
CA ASP A 304 -7.82 2.51 -28.61
C ASP A 304 -8.18 4.00 -28.76
N PRO A 305 -8.71 4.47 -29.91
CA PRO A 305 -9.14 5.86 -30.06
C PRO A 305 -10.27 6.25 -29.08
N LEU A 306 -11.20 5.33 -28.82
CA LEU A 306 -12.31 5.55 -27.89
C LEU A 306 -11.82 5.60 -26.44
N LEU A 307 -10.88 4.73 -26.08
CA LEU A 307 -10.26 4.76 -24.75
C LEU A 307 -9.41 6.02 -24.55
N ALA A 308 -8.71 6.50 -25.58
CA ALA A 308 -8.01 7.78 -25.53
C ALA A 308 -8.98 8.94 -25.32
N GLN A 309 -10.12 8.96 -26.02
CA GLN A 309 -11.17 9.94 -25.80
C GLN A 309 -11.77 9.83 -24.39
N ALA A 310 -11.97 8.62 -23.89
CA ALA A 310 -12.49 8.40 -22.54
C ALA A 310 -11.53 8.96 -21.49
N ARG A 311 -10.22 8.69 -21.60
CA ARG A 311 -9.21 9.29 -20.71
C ARG A 311 -9.24 10.81 -20.70
N LEU A 312 -9.51 11.45 -21.84
CA LEU A 312 -9.66 12.91 -21.89
C LEU A 312 -10.95 13.41 -21.23
N MET A 313 -12.01 12.60 -21.25
CA MET A 313 -13.33 12.97 -20.74
C MET A 313 -13.49 12.69 -19.24
N VAL A 314 -12.92 11.58 -18.75
CA VAL A 314 -13.07 11.08 -17.37
C VAL A 314 -11.75 11.04 -16.60
N GLY A 315 -10.66 11.52 -17.21
CA GLY A 315 -9.37 11.69 -16.55
C GLY A 315 -9.33 12.90 -15.61
N PRO A 316 -8.13 13.32 -15.20
CA PRO A 316 -7.93 14.38 -14.21
C PRO A 316 -8.74 15.64 -14.54
N ARG A 317 -9.62 16.05 -13.62
CA ARG A 317 -10.37 17.31 -13.76
C ARG A 317 -9.60 18.43 -13.05
N GLY A 318 -8.81 19.18 -13.81
CA GLY A 318 -7.98 20.26 -13.27
C GLY A 318 -6.87 19.74 -12.36
N ASP A 319 -6.49 20.53 -11.35
CA ASP A 319 -5.40 20.23 -10.42
C ASP A 319 -5.90 19.75 -9.05
N THR A 320 -6.95 18.94 -9.02
CA THR A 320 -7.51 18.40 -7.77
C THR A 320 -7.11 16.95 -7.53
N GLY A 321 -6.80 16.18 -8.58
CA GLY A 321 -6.64 14.73 -8.50
C GLY A 321 -7.93 13.96 -8.72
N GLU A 322 -9.05 14.65 -8.96
CA GLU A 322 -10.34 14.05 -9.31
C GLU A 322 -10.22 13.24 -10.60
N GLY A 323 -10.66 11.98 -10.58
CA GLY A 323 -10.57 11.07 -11.72
C GLY A 323 -9.26 10.26 -11.80
N LEU A 324 -8.39 10.37 -10.79
CA LEU A 324 -7.24 9.49 -10.59
C LEU A 324 -7.50 8.52 -9.44
N PHE A 325 -7.07 7.27 -9.63
CA PHE A 325 -7.33 6.17 -8.72
C PHE A 325 -6.09 5.31 -8.52
N VAL A 326 -5.92 4.81 -7.29
CA VAL A 326 -4.92 3.79 -6.95
C VAL A 326 -5.66 2.60 -6.33
N PRO A 327 -6.36 1.78 -7.13
CA PRO A 327 -7.01 0.58 -6.61
C PRO A 327 -5.97 -0.50 -6.27
N PRO A 328 -6.26 -1.46 -5.37
CA PRO A 328 -5.38 -2.61 -5.12
C PRO A 328 -4.98 -3.36 -6.41
N SER A 329 -5.92 -3.46 -7.36
CA SER A 329 -5.69 -4.10 -8.66
C SER A 329 -4.62 -3.41 -9.54
N LEU A 330 -4.25 -2.16 -9.24
CA LEU A 330 -3.12 -1.47 -9.88
C LEU A 330 -1.85 -2.31 -9.83
N TYR A 331 -1.51 -2.80 -8.64
CA TYR A 331 -0.27 -3.55 -8.42
C TYR A 331 -0.25 -4.85 -9.22
N HIS A 332 -1.40 -5.52 -9.30
CA HIS A 332 -1.56 -6.73 -10.10
C HIS A 332 -1.35 -6.46 -11.59
N VAL A 333 -1.96 -5.41 -12.15
CA VAL A 333 -1.84 -5.13 -13.58
C VAL A 333 -0.48 -4.55 -13.97
N VAL A 334 0.20 -3.88 -13.04
CA VAL A 334 1.61 -3.49 -13.19
C VAL A 334 2.48 -4.74 -13.24
N ALA A 335 2.24 -5.74 -12.37
CA ALA A 335 2.96 -7.01 -12.38
C ALA A 335 2.74 -7.81 -13.68
N GLN A 336 1.56 -7.69 -14.30
CA GLN A 336 1.28 -8.27 -15.62
C GLN A 336 1.87 -7.45 -16.79
N GLY A 337 2.49 -6.30 -16.53
CA GLY A 337 2.99 -5.39 -17.56
C GLY A 337 1.90 -4.72 -18.40
N LYS A 338 0.65 -4.73 -17.93
CA LYS A 338 -0.54 -4.22 -18.63
C LYS A 338 -0.84 -2.76 -18.35
N HIS A 339 -0.34 -2.23 -17.24
CA HIS A 339 -0.35 -0.81 -16.89
C HIS A 339 1.09 -0.35 -16.68
N LYS A 340 1.48 0.75 -17.35
CA LYS A 340 2.86 1.27 -17.37
C LYS A 340 2.82 2.77 -17.11
N GLY A 341 4.00 3.35 -16.85
CA GLY A 341 4.16 4.81 -16.74
C GLY A 341 4.68 5.28 -15.39
N GLY A 342 4.71 4.41 -14.38
CA GLY A 342 5.42 4.66 -13.13
C GLY A 342 6.92 4.38 -13.23
N LEU A 343 7.67 4.75 -12.19
CA LEU A 343 9.08 4.40 -12.02
C LEU A 343 9.27 2.92 -11.71
N LEU A 344 8.39 2.36 -10.88
CA LEU A 344 8.51 1.00 -10.39
C LEU A 344 7.63 0.06 -11.20
N GLY A 345 8.17 -1.12 -11.47
CA GLY A 345 7.37 -2.27 -11.85
C GLY A 345 7.03 -3.11 -10.61
N MET A 346 6.33 -4.21 -10.84
CA MET A 346 6.08 -5.25 -9.85
C MET A 346 6.44 -6.59 -10.47
N GLN A 347 7.00 -7.47 -9.66
CA GLN A 347 7.30 -8.85 -10.01
C GLN A 347 6.44 -9.77 -9.15
N TYR A 348 5.86 -10.77 -9.80
CA TYR A 348 5.09 -11.80 -9.14
C TYR A 348 6.03 -12.78 -8.41
N GLU A 349 5.86 -12.94 -7.11
CA GLU A 349 6.70 -13.82 -6.28
C GLU A 349 5.98 -15.12 -5.88
N GLY A 350 4.66 -15.09 -5.68
CA GLY A 350 3.92 -16.29 -5.31
C GLY A 350 2.50 -16.03 -4.82
N HIS A 351 1.82 -17.12 -4.43
CA HIS A 351 0.52 -17.08 -3.76
C HIS A 351 0.66 -17.50 -2.30
N GLY A 352 -0.11 -16.86 -1.43
CA GLY A 352 -0.34 -17.29 -0.06
C GLY A 352 -1.74 -17.87 0.09
N VAL A 353 -1.87 -19.00 0.78
CA VAL A 353 -3.17 -19.54 1.20
C VAL A 353 -3.09 -19.87 2.68
N HIS A 354 -4.15 -19.55 3.41
CA HIS A 354 -4.21 -19.87 4.83
C HIS A 354 -4.12 -21.39 5.04
N VAL A 355 -3.43 -21.81 6.11
CA VAL A 355 -3.16 -23.24 6.36
C VAL A 355 -4.44 -24.08 6.49
N THR A 356 -5.52 -23.48 6.97
CA THR A 356 -6.86 -24.11 7.10
C THR A 356 -7.47 -24.46 5.73
N ALA A 357 -7.09 -23.78 4.64
CA ALA A 357 -7.62 -24.03 3.31
C ALA A 357 -6.99 -25.25 2.64
N VAL A 358 -5.74 -25.59 3.01
CA VAL A 358 -4.96 -26.68 2.40
C VAL A 358 -4.88 -27.93 3.28
N LYS A 359 -5.01 -27.79 4.60
CA LYS A 359 -5.13 -28.93 5.51
C LYS A 359 -6.60 -29.11 5.83
N LYS A 360 -7.16 -30.29 5.53
CA LYS A 360 -8.35 -30.76 6.27
C LYS A 360 -7.96 -30.81 7.73
N LEU A 361 -8.29 -29.75 8.44
CA LEU A 361 -8.28 -29.76 9.88
C LEU A 361 -9.21 -30.91 10.25
N LYS A 362 -8.71 -31.86 11.03
CA LYS A 362 -9.59 -32.86 11.68
C LYS A 362 -10.73 -32.10 12.35
N ASP A 363 -11.89 -32.70 12.61
CA ASP A 363 -13.14 -32.04 13.06
C ASP A 363 -13.04 -31.12 14.31
N THR A 364 -11.84 -30.97 14.88
CA THR A 364 -11.43 -29.92 15.80
C THR A 364 -10.76 -28.78 15.01
N PRO A 365 -11.31 -27.55 15.00
CA PRO A 365 -10.60 -26.37 14.52
C PRO A 365 -9.18 -26.37 15.09
N PRO A 366 -8.15 -25.98 14.33
CA PRO A 366 -6.86 -25.69 14.93
C PRO A 366 -7.17 -24.59 15.93
N GLN A 367 -6.90 -24.87 17.20
CA GLN A 367 -6.88 -23.81 18.18
C GLN A 367 -5.96 -22.72 17.60
N PRO A 368 -6.32 -21.43 17.69
CA PRO A 368 -5.34 -20.37 17.50
C PRO A 368 -4.08 -20.81 18.24
N THR A 369 -2.89 -20.58 17.66
CA THR A 369 -1.64 -20.84 18.38
C THR A 369 -1.84 -20.29 19.79
N PRO A 370 -1.82 -21.14 20.83
CA PRO A 370 -2.19 -20.70 22.16
C PRO A 370 -1.38 -19.46 22.49
N VAL A 371 -2.07 -18.35 22.74
CA VAL A 371 -1.46 -17.19 23.40
C VAL A 371 -1.02 -17.54 24.82
N ASP A 372 -1.28 -18.77 25.27
CA ASP A 372 -0.82 -19.38 26.52
C ASP A 372 0.70 -19.65 26.55
N ASP A 373 1.43 -19.47 25.42
CA ASP A 373 2.89 -19.35 25.43
C ASP A 373 3.37 -17.91 25.69
N ILE A 374 2.44 -16.95 25.85
CA ILE A 374 2.68 -15.77 26.66
C ILE A 374 2.38 -16.19 28.09
N ALA A 375 3.37 -16.80 28.76
CA ALA A 375 3.30 -17.03 30.19
C ALA A 375 3.05 -15.67 30.87
N SER A 376 1.84 -15.49 31.41
CA SER A 376 1.50 -14.31 32.24
C SER A 376 2.14 -14.38 33.63
N ASP A 377 2.83 -15.49 33.92
CA ASP A 377 3.64 -15.79 35.08
C ASP A 377 5.11 -16.00 34.67
N ILE A 378 5.80 -14.89 34.39
CA ILE A 378 7.25 -14.88 34.30
C ILE A 378 7.82 -15.11 35.71
N SER A 379 8.19 -16.36 36.04
CA SER A 379 8.65 -16.78 37.38
C SER A 379 9.83 -17.76 37.32
N CYS A 380 10.69 -17.71 38.34
CA CYS A 380 11.78 -18.65 38.57
C CYS A 380 11.37 -19.97 39.23
N GLU A 381 10.09 -20.18 39.54
CA GLU A 381 9.63 -21.42 40.17
C GLU A 381 9.93 -22.63 39.29
N SER A 382 10.71 -23.58 39.82
CA SER A 382 11.24 -24.75 39.10
C SER A 382 12.28 -24.46 38.00
N ALA A 383 12.81 -23.24 37.91
CA ALA A 383 13.79 -22.83 36.89
C ALA A 383 15.13 -22.34 37.46
N CYS A 384 15.40 -22.49 38.76
CA CYS A 384 16.66 -22.04 39.37
C CYS A 384 17.91 -22.62 38.67
N GLY A 385 18.83 -21.73 38.29
CA GLY A 385 20.06 -22.07 37.56
C GLY A 385 19.91 -22.20 36.05
N GLN A 386 18.72 -21.95 35.48
CA GLN A 386 18.43 -22.02 34.05
C GLN A 386 17.46 -20.92 33.63
N GLN A 387 17.12 -20.86 32.35
CA GLN A 387 16.17 -19.87 31.82
C GLN A 387 14.72 -20.27 32.15
N ALA A 388 13.92 -19.33 32.65
CA ALA A 388 12.50 -19.53 32.90
C ALA A 388 11.70 -19.54 31.59
N ARG A 389 10.48 -20.10 31.62
CA ARG A 389 9.60 -20.20 30.45
C ARG A 389 9.23 -18.83 29.86
N GLY A 390 9.27 -17.77 30.68
CA GLY A 390 9.05 -16.38 30.29
C GLY A 390 10.27 -15.66 29.68
N GLY A 391 11.41 -16.35 29.52
CA GLY A 391 12.59 -15.84 28.81
C GLY A 391 13.62 -15.09 29.68
N CYS A 392 13.29 -14.71 30.90
CA CYS A 392 14.25 -14.23 31.89
C CYS A 392 15.08 -15.38 32.49
N TRP A 393 16.24 -15.06 33.05
CA TRP A 393 17.18 -16.03 33.60
C TRP A 393 17.11 -16.12 35.13
N CYS A 394 17.23 -17.34 35.65
CA CYS A 394 17.21 -17.63 37.08
C CYS A 394 18.56 -18.15 37.58
N ASP A 395 19.65 -17.79 36.89
CA ASP A 395 21.01 -18.20 37.23
C ASP A 395 21.77 -17.11 38.01
N ALA A 396 23.01 -17.41 38.40
CA ALA A 396 23.84 -16.48 39.15
C ALA A 396 24.35 -15.28 38.32
N ALA A 397 24.33 -15.39 36.99
CA ALA A 397 24.83 -14.37 36.07
C ALA A 397 23.75 -13.34 35.70
N CYS A 398 22.47 -13.65 35.90
CA CYS A 398 21.36 -12.82 35.44
C CYS A 398 21.42 -11.36 35.94
N THR A 399 21.93 -11.13 37.15
CA THR A 399 22.00 -9.78 37.73
C THR A 399 23.01 -8.91 36.99
N GLN A 400 24.09 -9.53 36.49
CA GLN A 400 25.11 -8.84 35.71
C GLN A 400 24.67 -8.63 34.25
N ALA A 401 23.88 -9.55 33.70
CA ALA A 401 23.33 -9.48 32.35
C ALA A 401 22.07 -8.58 32.25
N GLY A 402 21.40 -8.31 33.37
CA GLY A 402 20.19 -7.47 33.42
C GLY A 402 18.93 -8.19 32.93
N ASP A 403 18.92 -9.52 32.98
CA ASP A 403 17.86 -10.38 32.43
C ASP A 403 17.23 -11.30 33.49
N CYS A 404 17.40 -11.01 34.78
CA CYS A 404 16.77 -11.76 35.87
C CYS A 404 15.24 -11.72 35.80
N CYS A 405 14.59 -12.81 36.20
CA CYS A 405 13.16 -12.76 36.52
C CYS A 405 12.93 -11.94 37.79
N GLU A 406 11.76 -11.30 37.89
CA GLU A 406 11.44 -10.42 39.03
C GLU A 406 11.48 -11.14 40.39
N ASP A 407 11.24 -12.46 40.41
CA ASP A 407 11.16 -13.29 41.62
C ASP A 407 12.42 -14.14 41.90
N VAL A 408 13.51 -13.96 41.14
CA VAL A 408 14.73 -14.79 41.27
C VAL A 408 15.31 -14.77 42.69
N GLU A 409 15.25 -13.61 43.37
CA GLU A 409 15.72 -13.44 44.75
C GLU A 409 14.81 -14.15 45.77
N GLN A 410 13.52 -14.29 45.48
CA GLN A 410 12.56 -14.90 46.40
C GLN A 410 12.50 -16.42 46.25
N VAL A 411 12.77 -16.92 45.04
CA VAL A 411 12.55 -18.33 44.68
C VAL A 411 13.84 -19.14 44.64
N CYS A 412 14.97 -18.53 44.25
CA CYS A 412 16.21 -19.26 43.99
C CYS A 412 17.40 -18.87 44.89
N ARG A 413 17.24 -17.87 45.75
CA ARG A 413 18.24 -17.39 46.71
C ARG A 413 17.65 -17.38 48.12
#